data_AF-A0A2H0YCA0-F1
#
_entry.id   AF-A0A2H0YCA0-F1
#
_cell.length_a   1.000
_cell.length_b   1.000
_cell.length_c   1.000
_cell.angle_alpha   90.00
_cell.angle_beta   90.00
_cell.angle_gamma   90.00
#
_symmetry.space_group_name_H-M   'P 1'
#
loop_
_entity.id
_entity.type
_entity.pdbx_description
1 polymer ?
#
loop_
_entity_poly.entity_id
_entity_poly.type
_entity_poly.pdbx_seq_one_letter_code
_entity_poly.pdbx_strand_id
1 'polypeptide(L)'
;MEEFQHKQLAGGSWQKVPFFEQMANIGSEVERAIGWREKGNLEYSQAACDRVLELLDLTIDDAKNQRRLRELLRLREVLADYFYSSNFFSSSDVLWEKYFFPFSWAARAEY
;
A
#
# COMPACT_ATOMS: atom_id res chain seq x y z
N MET A 1 -9.26 12.61 -14.53
CA MET A 1 -8.56 11.39 -14.96
C MET A 1 -7.38 11.26 -14.03
N GLU A 2 -7.40 10.28 -13.14
CA GLU A 2 -6.25 10.00 -12.28
C GLU A 2 -5.09 9.53 -13.16
N GLU A 3 -3.96 10.23 -13.04
CA GLU A 3 -2.75 9.94 -13.79
C GLU A 3 -1.99 8.84 -13.04
N PHE A 4 -2.29 7.59 -13.38
CA PHE A 4 -1.56 6.43 -12.84
C PHE A 4 -0.08 6.53 -13.22
N GLN A 5 0.81 6.60 -12.23
CA GLN A 5 2.26 6.67 -12.46
C GLN A 5 2.77 5.42 -13.20
N HIS A 6 2.06 4.29 -13.11
CA HIS A 6 2.40 3.04 -13.80
C HIS A 6 1.28 2.53 -14.71
N LYS A 7 1.24 3.05 -15.94
CA LYS A 7 0.24 2.72 -16.97
C LYS A 7 0.03 1.22 -17.25
N GLN A 8 1.05 0.37 -17.07
CA GLN A 8 0.94 -1.08 -17.29
C GLN A 8 0.20 -1.82 -16.15
N LEU A 9 0.24 -1.29 -14.93
CA LEU A 9 -0.48 -1.86 -13.79
C LEU A 9 -1.97 -1.56 -13.85
N ALA A 10 -2.31 -0.33 -14.22
CA ALA A 10 -3.68 0.07 -14.53
C ALA A 10 -4.28 -0.70 -15.74
N GLY A 11 -3.43 -1.27 -16.61
CA GLY A 11 -3.82 -2.06 -17.78
C GLY A 11 -4.28 -3.50 -17.49
N GLY A 12 -4.57 -3.86 -16.24
CA GLY A 12 -5.12 -5.19 -15.88
C GLY A 12 -4.09 -6.21 -15.37
N SER A 13 -2.80 -5.87 -15.31
CA SER A 13 -1.76 -6.78 -14.80
C SER A 13 -1.83 -6.93 -13.29
N TRP A 14 -2.21 -5.89 -12.56
CA TRP A 14 -2.35 -5.92 -11.10
C TRP A 14 -3.45 -6.89 -10.64
N GLN A 15 -4.55 -6.98 -11.38
CA GLN A 15 -5.68 -7.85 -11.05
C GLN A 15 -5.33 -9.34 -11.23
N LYS A 16 -4.22 -9.67 -11.88
CA LYS A 16 -3.71 -11.06 -11.96
C LYS A 16 -2.88 -11.46 -10.75
N VAL A 17 -2.38 -10.49 -9.98
CA VAL A 17 -1.56 -10.71 -8.79
C VAL A 17 -2.44 -11.26 -7.65
N PRO A 18 -2.12 -12.38 -7.00
CA PRO A 18 -2.86 -12.89 -5.84
C PRO A 18 -2.96 -11.87 -4.71
N PHE A 19 -4.02 -11.95 -3.89
CA PHE A 19 -4.27 -10.96 -2.84
C PHE A 19 -3.09 -10.80 -1.87
N PHE A 20 -2.47 -11.90 -1.42
CA PHE A 20 -1.33 -11.80 -0.51
C PHE A 20 -0.11 -11.12 -1.15
N GLU A 21 0.13 -11.36 -2.44
CA GLU A 21 1.20 -10.69 -3.19
C GLU A 21 0.85 -9.21 -3.45
N GLN A 22 -0.42 -8.86 -3.69
CA GLN A 22 -0.87 -7.46 -3.76
C GLN A 22 -0.55 -6.73 -2.44
N MET A 23 -0.91 -7.33 -1.30
CA MET A 23 -0.65 -6.76 0.02
C MET A 23 0.84 -6.71 0.37
N ALA A 24 1.64 -7.71 -0.03
CA ALA A 24 3.09 -7.71 0.15
C ALA A 24 3.77 -6.57 -0.62
N ASN A 25 3.38 -6.38 -1.89
CA ASN A 25 3.87 -5.30 -2.74
C ASN A 25 3.49 -3.92 -2.17
N ILE A 26 2.26 -3.75 -1.69
CA ILE A 26 1.84 -2.53 -0.97
C ILE A 26 2.71 -2.31 0.27
N GLY A 27 2.98 -3.36 1.05
CA GLY A 27 3.84 -3.28 2.23
C GLY A 27 5.26 -2.82 1.92
N SER A 28 5.88 -3.31 0.85
CA SER A 28 7.20 -2.85 0.41
C SER A 28 7.21 -1.36 0.03
N GLU A 29 6.11 -0.86 -0.55
CA GLU A 29 5.96 0.57 -0.87
C GLU A 29 5.77 1.44 0.40
N VAL A 30 5.09 0.91 1.42
CA VAL A 30 4.98 1.56 2.74
C VAL A 30 6.35 1.64 3.42
N GLU A 31 7.12 0.56 3.43
CA GLU A 31 8.49 0.56 3.95
C GLU A 31 9.40 1.53 3.19
N ARG A 32 9.25 1.61 1.86
CA ARG A 32 9.97 2.59 1.02
C ARG A 32 9.62 4.02 1.41
N ALA A 33 8.35 4.33 1.64
CA ALA A 33 7.90 5.64 2.07
C ALA A 33 8.47 6.02 3.44
N ILE A 34 8.46 5.09 4.40
CA ILE A 34 9.07 5.24 5.73
C ILE A 34 10.56 5.51 5.60
N GLY A 35 11.29 4.66 4.86
CA GLY A 35 12.74 4.77 4.73
C GLY A 35 13.21 6.08 4.06
N TRP A 36 12.43 6.67 3.16
CA TRP A 36 12.74 8.01 2.63
C TRP A 36 12.48 9.13 3.64
N ARG A 37 11.41 9.01 4.44
CA ARG A 37 11.11 9.96 5.52
C ARG A 37 12.20 9.97 6.58
N GLU A 38 12.69 8.80 6.98
CA GLU A 38 13.80 8.66 7.93
C GLU A 38 15.10 9.31 7.42
N LYS A 39 15.31 9.29 6.11
CA LYS A 39 16.45 9.97 5.44
C LYS A 39 16.23 11.47 5.27
N GLY A 40 15.12 12.02 5.74
CA GLY A 40 14.75 13.43 5.58
C GLY A 40 14.31 13.81 4.17
N ASN A 41 14.10 12.84 3.27
CA ASN A 41 13.63 13.10 1.91
C ASN A 41 12.10 12.95 1.83
N LEU A 42 11.41 14.02 2.22
CA LEU A 42 9.95 14.05 2.26
C LEU A 42 9.31 13.91 0.88
N GLU A 43 9.91 14.49 -0.16
CA GLU A 43 9.39 14.37 -1.54
C GLU A 43 9.34 12.91 -1.99
N TYR A 44 10.42 12.14 -1.75
CA TYR A 44 10.46 10.74 -2.14
C TYR A 44 9.59 9.86 -1.23
N SER A 45 9.42 10.25 0.03
CA SER A 45 8.47 9.60 0.93
C SER A 45 7.05 9.77 0.43
N GLN A 46 6.66 10.98 0.03
CA GLN A 46 5.34 11.28 -0.52
C GLN A 46 5.12 10.56 -1.85
N ALA A 47 6.09 10.59 -2.78
CA ALA A 47 5.99 9.85 -4.03
C ALA A 47 5.81 8.33 -3.82
N ALA A 48 6.43 7.76 -2.78
CA ALA A 48 6.20 6.37 -2.39
C ALA A 48 4.82 6.16 -1.74
N CYS A 49 4.34 7.10 -0.94
CA CYS A 49 2.99 7.03 -0.39
C CYS A 49 1.90 7.17 -1.46
N ASP A 50 2.07 8.04 -2.45
CA ASP A 50 1.14 8.14 -3.60
C ASP A 50 1.03 6.79 -4.31
N ARG A 51 2.18 6.10 -4.44
CA ARG A 51 2.24 4.76 -5.00
C ARG A 51 1.52 3.72 -4.14
N VAL A 52 1.63 3.80 -2.81
CA VAL A 52 0.86 2.96 -1.87
C VAL A 52 -0.64 3.16 -2.08
N LEU A 53 -1.11 4.40 -2.17
CA LEU A 53 -2.52 4.72 -2.36
C LEU A 53 -3.03 4.23 -3.73
N GLU A 54 -2.25 4.43 -4.80
CA GLU A 54 -2.54 3.93 -6.14
C GLU A 54 -2.71 2.39 -6.15
N LEU A 55 -1.80 1.66 -5.50
CA LEU A 55 -1.89 0.20 -5.40
C LEU A 55 -3.08 -0.27 -4.56
N LEU A 56 -3.41 0.44 -3.48
CA LEU A 56 -4.61 0.16 -2.69
C LEU A 56 -5.88 0.38 -3.51
N ASP A 57 -5.96 1.46 -4.27
CA ASP A 57 -7.11 1.76 -5.14
C ASP A 57 -7.28 0.65 -6.20
N LEU A 58 -6.19 0.24 -6.86
CA LEU A 58 -6.23 -0.91 -7.78
C LEU A 58 -6.62 -2.23 -7.08
N THR A 59 -6.30 -2.40 -5.80
CA THR A 59 -6.64 -3.59 -4.99
C THR A 59 -8.10 -3.56 -4.53
N ILE A 60 -8.63 -2.37 -4.23
CA ILE A 60 -10.03 -2.11 -3.87
C ILE A 60 -10.95 -2.35 -5.08
N ASP A 61 -10.55 -1.89 -6.25
CA ASP A 61 -11.30 -2.05 -7.50
C ASP A 61 -11.29 -3.48 -8.05
N ASP A 62 -10.45 -4.35 -7.50
CA ASP A 62 -10.38 -5.74 -7.90
C ASP A 62 -11.59 -6.54 -7.42
N ALA A 63 -12.37 -7.07 -8.38
CA ALA A 63 -13.56 -7.86 -8.08
C ALA A 63 -13.30 -9.05 -7.14
N LYS A 64 -12.09 -9.63 -7.15
CA LYS A 64 -11.75 -10.75 -6.26
C LYS A 64 -11.65 -10.34 -4.78
N ASN A 65 -11.49 -9.04 -4.51
CA ASN A 65 -11.29 -8.47 -3.18
C ASN A 65 -12.55 -7.83 -2.58
N GLN A 66 -13.71 -7.92 -3.25
CA GLN A 66 -14.97 -7.31 -2.80
C GLN A 66 -15.39 -7.68 -1.36
N ARG A 67 -14.99 -8.84 -0.86
CA ARG A 67 -15.28 -9.28 0.51
C ARG A 67 -14.43 -8.57 1.58
N ARG A 68 -13.41 -7.82 1.19
CA ARG A 68 -12.42 -7.16 2.07
C ARG A 68 -12.47 -5.63 2.02
N LEU A 69 -13.44 -5.05 1.30
CA LEU A 69 -13.51 -3.61 1.06
C LEU A 69 -13.48 -2.76 2.34
N ARG A 70 -14.17 -3.21 3.40
CA ARG A 70 -14.19 -2.48 4.67
C ARG A 70 -12.78 -2.31 5.26
N GLU A 71 -11.98 -3.38 5.21
CA GLU A 71 -10.62 -3.37 5.74
C GLU A 71 -9.68 -2.59 4.83
N LEU A 72 -9.79 -2.78 3.50
CA LEU A 72 -8.96 -2.07 2.51
C LEU A 72 -9.20 -0.56 2.52
N LEU A 73 -10.47 -0.12 2.59
CA LEU A 73 -10.81 1.30 2.68
C LEU A 73 -10.31 1.92 3.99
N ARG A 74 -10.41 1.18 5.11
CA ARG A 74 -9.86 1.63 6.39
C ARG A 74 -8.33 1.76 6.31
N LEU A 75 -7.66 0.77 5.72
CA LEU A 75 -6.22 0.79 5.54
C LEU A 75 -5.79 2.01 4.71
N ARG A 76 -6.50 2.29 3.62
CA ARG A 76 -6.28 3.48 2.78
C ARG A 76 -6.42 4.78 3.58
N GLU A 77 -7.50 4.94 4.35
CA GLU A 77 -7.71 6.12 5.20
C GLU A 77 -6.57 6.30 6.22
N VAL A 78 -6.19 5.22 6.90
CA VAL A 78 -5.19 5.28 7.98
C VAL A 78 -3.78 5.55 7.42
N LEU A 79 -3.43 4.99 6.26
CA LEU A 79 -2.16 5.29 5.60
C LEU A 79 -2.11 6.72 5.06
N ALA A 80 -3.21 7.23 4.48
CA ALA A 80 -3.29 8.63 4.06
C ALA A 80 -3.14 9.58 5.26
N ASP A 81 -3.81 9.29 6.38
CA ASP A 81 -3.63 10.06 7.62
C ASP A 81 -2.19 10.01 8.15
N TYR A 82 -1.57 8.84 8.10
CA TYR A 82 -0.22 8.63 8.62
C TYR A 82 0.88 9.37 7.85
N PHE A 83 0.78 9.46 6.51
CA PHE A 83 1.81 10.09 5.68
C PHE A 83 1.51 11.56 5.36
N TYR A 84 0.24 11.97 5.28
CA TYR A 84 -0.15 13.30 4.81
C TYR A 84 -0.83 14.18 5.86
N SER A 85 -1.22 13.63 7.00
CA SER A 85 -1.98 14.34 8.02
C SER A 85 -1.26 14.33 9.37
N SER A 86 -1.99 14.69 10.42
CA SER A 86 -1.51 14.73 11.81
C SER A 86 -1.33 13.35 12.45
N ASN A 87 -1.47 12.25 11.70
CA ASN A 87 -1.48 10.90 12.26
C ASN A 87 -2.51 10.76 13.39
N PHE A 88 -3.75 11.19 13.13
CA PHE A 88 -4.87 11.13 14.06
C PHE A 88 -5.09 9.71 14.63
N PHE A 89 -4.90 8.69 13.80
CA PHE A 89 -5.03 7.28 14.23
C PHE A 89 -3.82 6.75 15.03
N SER A 90 -2.82 7.60 15.33
CA SER A 90 -1.67 7.27 16.17
C SER A 90 -0.88 6.04 15.69
N SER A 91 -0.69 5.94 14.37
CA SER A 91 0.12 4.90 13.73
C SER A 91 1.62 5.14 13.93
N SER A 92 2.45 4.11 13.70
CA SER A 92 3.91 4.18 13.86
C SER A 92 4.62 3.32 12.81
N ASP A 93 5.92 3.54 12.59
CA ASP A 93 6.67 2.77 11.58
C ASP A 93 6.64 1.26 11.92
N VAL A 94 6.82 0.93 13.20
CA VAL A 94 6.78 -0.45 13.74
C VAL A 94 5.40 -1.08 13.58
N LEU A 95 4.31 -0.31 13.65
CA LEU A 95 2.96 -0.82 13.39
C LEU A 95 2.86 -1.34 11.95
N TRP A 96 3.34 -0.57 10.99
CA TRP A 96 3.25 -0.91 9.57
C TRP A 96 4.12 -2.09 9.18
N GLU A 97 5.35 -2.14 9.70
CA GLU A 97 6.22 -3.31 9.54
C GLU A 97 5.49 -4.58 10.02
N LYS A 98 4.94 -4.55 11.24
CA LYS A 98 4.21 -5.71 11.81
C LYS A 98 2.93 -6.06 11.04
N TYR A 99 2.23 -5.06 10.50
CA TYR A 99 1.01 -5.28 9.74
C TYR A 99 1.29 -5.93 8.38
N PHE A 100 2.33 -5.47 7.67
CA PHE A 100 2.62 -5.94 6.32
C PHE A 100 3.52 -7.17 6.26
N PHE A 101 4.39 -7.39 7.26
CA PHE A 101 5.32 -8.52 7.28
C PHE A 101 4.67 -9.90 7.03
N PRO A 102 3.51 -10.25 7.65
CA PRO A 102 2.87 -11.54 7.39
C PRO A 102 2.45 -11.75 5.92
N PHE A 103 2.11 -10.68 5.19
CA PHE A 103 1.76 -10.77 3.77
C PHE A 103 2.99 -11.11 2.92
N SER A 104 4.13 -10.48 3.20
CA SER A 104 5.41 -10.78 2.54
C SER A 104 5.85 -12.22 2.79
N TRP A 105 5.63 -12.74 4.00
CA TRP A 105 5.90 -14.14 4.32
C TRP A 105 4.95 -15.09 3.58
N ALA A 106 3.64 -14.82 3.62
CA ALA A 106 2.63 -15.66 2.97
C ALA A 106 2.80 -15.71 1.44
N ALA A 107 3.08 -14.56 0.81
CA ALA A 107 3.32 -14.48 -0.63
C ALA A 107 4.52 -15.33 -1.08
N ARG A 108 5.51 -15.54 -0.20
CA ARG A 108 6.67 -16.40 -0.50
C ARG A 108 6.43 -17.88 -0.22
N ALA A 109 5.52 -18.21 0.70
CA ALA A 109 5.20 -19.60 1.04
C ALA A 109 4.36 -20.29 -0.04
N GLU A 110 3.73 -19.52 -0.94
CA GLU A 110 2.94 -20.03 -2.07
C GLU A 110 3.77 -20.35 -3.33
N TYR A 111 5.10 -20.18 -3.28
CA TYR A 111 6.04 -20.49 -4.36
C TYR A 111 7.00 -21.64 -4.04
#